data_AF-A0A4Q7ZFF1-F1
#
_entry.id   AF-A0A4Q7ZFF1-F1
#
_cell.length_a   1.000
_cell.length_b   1.000
_cell.length_c   1.000
_cell.angle_alpha   90.00
_cell.angle_beta   90.00
_cell.angle_gamma   90.00
#
_symmetry.space_group_name_H-M   'P 1'
#
loop_
_entity.id
_entity.type
_entity.pdbx_description
1 polymer ?
#
loop_
_entity_poly.entity_id
_entity_poly.type
_entity_poly.pdbx_seq_one_letter_code
_entity_poly.pdbx_strand_id
1 'polypeptide(L)'
;MDINLVDDASTEPIYQRMRGAAAKQFSITEVSGIGQGAYLYDDPQLGPHLATYDGNLNLEISLIPRGGTVPDATTLLTQVATGTLAKLRA
;
A
#
# COMPACT_ATOMS: atom_id res chain seq x y z
N MET A 1 8.19 6.22 7.59
CA MET A 1 7.63 5.77 6.31
C MET A 1 8.60 4.77 5.75
N ASP A 2 8.15 3.54 5.58
CA ASP A 2 8.89 2.49 4.88
C ASP A 2 8.27 2.33 3.48
N ILE A 3 9.09 2.07 2.47
CA ILE A 3 8.67 1.86 1.08
C ILE A 3 9.36 0.60 0.58
N ASN A 4 8.57 -0.42 0.26
CA ASN A 4 9.07 -1.66 -0.34
C ASN A 4 8.66 -1.76 -1.82
N LEU A 5 9.62 -2.07 -2.69
CA LEU A 5 9.44 -2.22 -4.14
C LEU A 5 9.80 -3.65 -4.55
N VAL A 6 8.88 -4.33 -5.23
CA VAL A 6 9.10 -5.68 -5.76
C VAL A 6 8.87 -5.65 -7.27
N ASP A 7 9.94 -5.88 -8.03
CA ASP A 7 9.94 -6.00 -9.49
C ASP A 7 10.12 -7.47 -9.86
N ASP A 8 9.02 -8.15 -10.19
CA ASP A 8 9.00 -9.53 -10.67
C ASP A 8 8.06 -9.60 -11.89
N ALA A 9 8.31 -10.53 -12.82
CA ALA A 9 7.59 -10.67 -14.07
C ALA A 9 6.08 -10.97 -13.90
N SER A 10 5.62 -11.23 -12.66
CA SER A 10 4.20 -11.28 -12.31
C SER A 10 3.93 -10.70 -10.90
N THR A 11 3.78 -9.38 -10.81
CA THR A 11 3.47 -8.71 -9.53
C THR A 11 2.02 -8.86 -9.09
N GLU A 12 1.06 -9.07 -10.01
CA GLU A 12 -0.35 -9.29 -9.65
C GLU A 12 -0.54 -10.52 -8.74
N PRO A 13 0.01 -11.72 -9.04
CA PRO A 13 -0.06 -12.86 -8.12
C PRO A 13 0.56 -12.59 -6.74
N ILE A 14 1.61 -11.78 -6.66
CA ILE A 14 2.24 -11.39 -5.39
C ILE A 14 1.31 -10.47 -4.62
N TYR A 15 0.79 -9.43 -5.27
CA TYR A 15 -0.19 -8.52 -4.69
C TYR A 15 -1.42 -9.26 -4.17
N GLN A 16 -1.99 -10.19 -4.94
CA GLN A 16 -3.16 -10.96 -4.50
C GLN A 16 -2.85 -11.87 -3.30
N ARG A 17 -1.63 -12.45 -3.24
CA ARG A 17 -1.19 -13.21 -2.06
C ARG A 17 -1.03 -12.33 -0.82
N MET A 18 -0.42 -11.15 -0.97
CA MET A 18 -0.27 -10.19 0.12
C MET A 18 -1.63 -9.69 0.61
N ARG A 19 -2.53 -9.33 -0.31
CA ARG A 19 -3.91 -8.96 0.00
C ARG A 19 -4.64 -10.06 0.75
N GLY A 20 -4.53 -11.30 0.29
CA GLY A 20 -5.12 -12.46 0.95
C GLY A 20 -4.53 -12.75 2.33
N ALA A 21 -3.24 -12.46 2.55
CA ALA A 21 -2.61 -12.57 3.87
C ALA A 21 -3.08 -11.46 4.82
N ALA A 22 -3.12 -10.21 4.35
CA ALA A 22 -3.63 -9.06 5.11
C ALA A 22 -5.10 -9.28 5.50
N ALA A 23 -5.96 -9.70 4.56
CA ALA A 23 -7.37 -9.94 4.81
C ALA A 23 -7.67 -11.06 5.82
N LYS A 24 -6.71 -11.96 6.10
CA LYS A 24 -6.83 -12.97 7.15
C LYS A 24 -6.61 -12.41 8.56
N GLN A 25 -5.92 -11.28 8.66
CA GLN A 25 -5.47 -10.71 9.93
C GLN A 25 -6.15 -9.36 10.22
N PHE A 26 -6.48 -8.60 9.19
CA PHE A 26 -6.96 -7.23 9.27
C PHE A 26 -8.16 -7.00 8.35
N SER A 27 -9.01 -6.05 8.71
CA SER A 27 -10.05 -5.53 7.82
C SER A 27 -9.38 -4.70 6.72
N ILE A 28 -9.60 -5.11 5.47
CA ILE A 28 -9.08 -4.38 4.30
C ILE A 28 -10.14 -3.42 3.74
N THR A 29 -9.69 -2.25 3.28
CA THR A 29 -10.50 -1.30 2.52
C THR A 29 -9.92 -1.15 1.12
N GLU A 30 -10.72 -1.44 0.10
CA GLU A 30 -10.29 -1.23 -1.29
C GLU A 30 -10.19 0.27 -1.59
N VAL A 31 -9.15 0.67 -2.33
CA VAL A 31 -8.91 2.05 -2.74
C VAL A 31 -8.92 2.12 -4.26
N SER A 32 -9.79 2.97 -4.79
CA SER A 32 -9.89 3.21 -6.23
C SER A 32 -8.95 4.34 -6.68
N GLY A 33 -8.58 4.34 -7.96
CA GLY A 33 -7.81 5.41 -8.58
C GLY A 33 -6.29 5.37 -8.37
N ILE A 34 -5.77 4.32 -7.72
CA ILE A 34 -4.32 4.10 -7.55
C ILE A 34 -3.94 2.78 -8.23
N GLY A 35 -3.06 2.87 -9.22
CA GLY A 35 -2.60 1.70 -9.98
C GLY A 35 -3.75 0.92 -10.63
N GLN A 36 -3.57 -0.38 -10.77
CA GLN A 36 -4.60 -1.33 -11.21
C GLN A 36 -5.36 -1.93 -10.03
N GLY A 37 -4.76 -1.92 -8.83
CA GLY A 37 -5.47 -2.17 -7.59
C GLY A 37 -4.70 -1.62 -6.39
N ALA A 38 -5.45 -1.27 -5.35
CA ALA A 38 -4.90 -0.80 -4.09
C ALA A 38 -5.83 -1.15 -2.93
N TYR A 39 -5.24 -1.46 -1.79
CA TYR A 39 -5.99 -1.66 -0.54
C TYR A 39 -5.25 -1.04 0.65
N LEU A 40 -6.03 -0.66 1.65
CA LEU A 40 -5.59 -0.18 2.95
C LEU A 40 -5.91 -1.21 4.03
N TYR A 41 -5.08 -1.25 5.05
CA TYR A 41 -5.40 -1.89 6.33
C TYR A 41 -4.67 -1.17 7.46
N ASP A 42 -5.13 -1.39 8.69
CA ASP A 42 -4.49 -0.86 9.90
C ASP A 42 -3.95 -2.02 10.73
N ASP A 43 -2.63 -2.04 10.92
CA ASP A 43 -1.94 -2.99 11.79
C ASP A 43 -1.84 -2.36 13.19
N PRO A 44 -2.40 -2.98 14.25
CA PRO A 44 -2.38 -2.42 15.60
C PRO A 44 -0.98 -2.14 16.17
N GLN A 45 0.07 -2.79 15.64
CA GLN A 45 1.45 -2.62 16.08
C GLN A 45 2.23 -1.64 15.21
N LEU A 46 1.96 -1.61 13.89
CA LEU A 46 2.75 -0.84 12.91
C LEU A 46 2.03 0.40 12.39
N GLY A 47 0.71 0.48 12.54
CA GLY A 47 -0.14 1.56 12.07
C GLY A 47 -0.73 1.30 10.67
N PRO A 48 -1.12 2.36 9.93
CA PRO A 48 -1.75 2.24 8.63
C PRO A 48 -0.79 1.79 7.52
N HIS A 49 -1.26 0.88 6.68
CA HIS A 49 -0.56 0.37 5.48
C HIS A 49 -1.41 0.60 4.23
N LEU A 50 -0.74 0.94 3.13
CA LEU A 50 -1.30 0.95 1.77
C LEU A 50 -0.45 0.06 0.88
N ALA A 51 -1.08 -0.90 0.21
CA ALA A 51 -0.45 -1.69 -0.85
C ALA A 51 -1.13 -1.40 -2.18
N THR A 52 -0.36 -1.22 -3.25
CA THR A 52 -0.87 -1.00 -4.60
C THR A 52 -0.02 -1.73 -5.63
N TYR A 53 -0.67 -2.27 -6.66
CA TYR A 53 0.00 -2.82 -7.83
C TYR A 53 -0.43 -2.09 -9.09
N ASP A 54 0.49 -2.05 -10.04
CA ASP A 54 0.27 -1.44 -11.34
C ASP A 54 1.19 -2.09 -12.39
N GLY A 55 0.63 -2.99 -13.19
CA GLY A 55 1.40 -3.72 -14.20
C GLY A 55 2.45 -4.62 -13.53
N ASN A 56 3.74 -4.32 -13.73
CA ASN A 56 4.87 -5.01 -13.13
C ASN A 56 5.42 -4.33 -11.86
N LEU A 57 4.71 -3.32 -11.34
CA LEU A 57 5.12 -2.61 -10.12
C LEU A 57 4.20 -3.02 -8.96
N ASN A 58 4.80 -3.28 -7.80
CA ASN A 58 4.10 -3.43 -6.53
C ASN A 58 4.76 -2.50 -5.50
N LEU A 59 3.95 -1.76 -4.76
CA LEU A 59 4.36 -0.76 -3.80
C LEU A 59 3.59 -0.97 -2.50
N GLU A 60 4.31 -1.18 -1.40
CA GLU A 60 3.75 -1.17 -0.05
C GLU A 60 4.34 0.01 0.73
N ILE A 61 3.46 0.80 1.35
CA ILE A 61 3.82 1.96 2.16
C ILE A 61 3.20 1.80 3.54
N SER A 62 4.02 1.88 4.58
CA SER A 62 3.58 1.89 5.96
C SER A 62 3.86 3.23 6.63
N LEU A 63 2.88 3.68 7.39
CA LEU A 63 2.99 4.85 8.24
C LEU A 63 3.16 4.41 9.69
N ILE A 64 4.41 4.34 10.13
CA ILE A 64 4.78 3.95 11.50
C ILE A 64 4.84 5.22 12.38
N PRO A 65 3.86 5.46 13.27
CA PRO A 65 3.87 6.63 14.15
C PRO A 65 4.96 6.48 15.22
N ARG A 66 5.81 7.51 15.37
CA ARG A 66 6.81 7.60 16.45
C ARG A 66 6.37 8.60 17.54
N GLY A 67 5.09 8.54 17.89
CA GLY A 67 4.43 9.46 18.82
C GLY A 67 3.48 10.45 18.12
N GLY A 68 2.37 10.76 18.78
CA GLY A 68 1.30 11.62 18.25
C GLY A 68 0.27 10.87 17.38
N THR A 69 -0.91 11.47 17.22
CA THR A 69 -1.91 11.02 16.26
C THR A 69 -1.49 11.49 14.86
N VAL A 70 -1.58 10.64 13.84
CA VAL A 70 -1.45 11.12 12.46
C VAL A 70 -2.85 11.43 11.93
N PRO A 71 -3.21 12.71 11.74
CA PRO A 71 -4.48 13.04 11.13
C PRO A 71 -4.47 12.61 9.67
N ASP A 72 -5.49 11.85 9.29
CA ASP A 72 -5.77 11.45 7.90
C ASP A 72 -4.64 10.66 7.19
N ALA A 73 -4.20 9.58 7.84
CA ALA A 73 -3.22 8.64 7.29
C ALA A 73 -3.61 8.09 5.91
N THR A 74 -4.91 7.86 5.67
CA THR A 74 -5.44 7.39 4.38
C THR A 74 -5.12 8.36 3.26
N THR A 75 -5.39 9.65 3.44
CA THR A 75 -5.07 10.68 2.44
C THR A 75 -3.57 10.77 2.20
N LEU A 76 -2.76 10.77 3.28
CA LEU A 76 -1.31 10.84 3.16
C LEU A 76 -0.74 9.66 2.36
N LEU A 77 -1.11 8.43 2.71
CA LEU A 77 -0.64 7.22 2.03
C LEU A 77 -1.08 7.20 0.57
N THR A 78 -2.31 7.60 0.27
CA THR A 78 -2.85 7.68 -1.09
C THR A 78 -2.07 8.67 -1.96
N GLN A 79 -1.76 9.86 -1.41
CA GLN A 79 -0.97 10.87 -2.11
C GLN A 79 0.44 10.39 -2.41
N VAL A 80 1.11 9.78 -1.43
CA VAL A 80 2.46 9.23 -1.61
C VAL A 80 2.44 8.11 -2.64
N ALA A 81 1.49 7.18 -2.57
CA ALA A 81 1.37 6.08 -3.51
C ALA A 81 1.20 6.58 -4.95
N THR A 82 0.26 7.51 -5.16
CA THR A 82 -0.02 8.10 -6.48
C THR A 82 1.22 8.81 -7.06
N GLY A 83 1.87 9.65 -6.24
CA GLY A 83 3.06 10.38 -6.67
C GLY A 83 4.26 9.47 -6.94
N THR A 84 4.44 8.41 -6.15
CA THR A 84 5.52 7.43 -6.33
C THR A 84 5.29 6.59 -7.58
N LEU A 85 4.10 6.04 -7.78
CA LEU A 85 3.78 5.27 -8.99
C LEU A 85 3.97 6.11 -10.26
N ALA A 86 3.52 7.37 -10.26
CA ALA A 86 3.71 8.25 -11.42
C ALA A 86 5.19 8.44 -11.79
N LYS A 87 6.08 8.49 -10.79
CA LYS A 87 7.53 8.61 -11.00
C LYS A 87 8.18 7.29 -11.44
N LEU A 88 7.72 6.16 -10.92
CA LEU A 88 8.27 4.84 -11.26
C LEU A 88 7.89 4.36 -12.67
N ARG A 89 6.79 4.90 -13.23
CA ARG A 89 6.38 4.66 -14.61
C ARG A 89 7.19 5.42 -15.67
N ALA A 90 7.89 6.49 -15.27
CA ALA A 90 8.57 7.43 -16.17
C ALA A 90 10.00 6.97 -16.49
#